data_AF-A0A970XGG2-F1
#
_entry.id   AF-A0A970XGG2-F1
#
_cell.length_a   1.000
_cell.length_b   1.000
_cell.length_c   1.000
_cell.angle_alpha   90.00
_cell.angle_beta   90.00
_cell.angle_gamma   90.00
#
_symmetry.space_group_name_H-M   'P 1'
#
loop_
_entity.id
_entity.type
_entity.pdbx_description
1 polymer ?
#
loop_
_entity_poly.entity_id
_entity_poly.type
_entity_poly.pdbx_seq_one_letter_code
_entity_poly.pdbx_strand_id
1 'polypeptide(L)'
;MIVEELIANAAALSSAKTVADVRIGLGTTAVLLSDGACGLSYTMHPGAGAHCHVLDEAGSLSGREAKVAATWAMAADPVLSSVGIAVLNALFAPVVTGFSKENAMDAVDIRPGDTLG
;
A
#
# COMPACT_ATOMS: atom_id res chain seq x y z
N MET A 1 7.26 2.63 14.90
CA MET A 1 6.35 3.42 14.02
C MET A 1 5.19 2.53 13.61
N ILE A 2 3.98 3.07 13.41
CA ILE A 2 2.80 2.26 13.05
C ILE A 2 3.02 1.37 11.81
N VAL A 3 3.82 1.84 10.84
CA VAL A 3 4.15 1.07 9.63
C VAL A 3 4.96 -0.19 9.96
N GLU A 4 5.87 -0.14 10.93
CA GLU A 4 6.64 -1.32 11.37
C GLU A 4 5.74 -2.36 12.03
N GLU A 5 4.74 -1.91 12.81
CA GLU A 5 3.72 -2.78 13.39
C GLU A 5 2.84 -3.42 12.30
N LEU A 6 2.46 -2.68 11.27
CA LEU A 6 1.74 -3.24 10.12
C LEU A 6 2.58 -4.31 9.41
N ILE A 7 3.86 -4.07 9.18
CA ILE A 7 4.78 -5.06 8.58
C ILE A 7 4.87 -6.31 9.47
N ALA A 8 5.02 -6.15 10.78
CA ALA A 8 5.10 -7.27 11.72
C ALA A 8 3.83 -8.13 11.70
N ASN A 9 2.64 -7.49 11.70
CA ASN A 9 1.36 -8.20 11.63
C ASN A 9 1.12 -8.84 10.25
N ALA A 10 1.58 -8.20 9.17
CA ALA A 10 1.49 -8.72 7.80
C ALA A 10 2.35 -9.97 7.57
N ALA A 11 3.35 -10.23 8.42
CA ALA A 11 4.20 -11.43 8.30
C ALA A 11 3.41 -12.74 8.38
N ALA A 12 2.36 -12.80 9.22
CA ALA A 12 1.49 -13.97 9.32
C ALA A 12 0.59 -14.13 8.08
N LEU A 13 0.20 -13.02 7.46
CA LEU A 13 -0.70 -12.98 6.29
C LEU A 13 0.01 -13.24 4.96
N SER A 14 1.33 -13.04 4.92
CA SER A 14 2.16 -13.13 3.71
C SER A 14 2.77 -14.51 3.46
N SER A 15 2.55 -15.47 4.36
CA SER A 15 3.12 -16.82 4.23
C SER A 15 2.72 -17.45 2.90
N ALA A 16 3.73 -17.87 2.12
CA ALA A 16 3.60 -18.49 0.79
C ALA A 16 2.95 -17.62 -0.31
N LYS A 17 2.73 -16.31 -0.08
CA LYS A 17 2.22 -15.39 -1.10
C LYS A 17 3.37 -14.70 -1.83
N THR A 18 3.21 -14.54 -3.13
CA THR A 18 4.12 -13.75 -3.96
C THR A 18 3.36 -12.61 -4.64
N VAL A 19 4.10 -11.61 -5.09
CA VAL A 19 3.57 -10.54 -5.94
C VAL A 19 3.33 -11.13 -7.33
N ALA A 20 2.08 -11.13 -7.79
CA ALA A 20 1.73 -11.56 -9.14
C ALA A 20 1.97 -10.44 -10.15
N ASP A 21 1.51 -9.22 -9.85
CA ASP A 21 1.62 -8.07 -10.74
C ASP A 21 1.73 -6.77 -9.94
N VAL A 22 2.40 -5.76 -10.50
CA VAL A 22 2.49 -4.41 -9.95
C VAL A 22 2.25 -3.39 -11.06
N ARG A 23 1.31 -2.48 -10.83
CA ARG A 23 1.02 -1.36 -11.74
C ARG A 23 1.27 -0.06 -11.01
N ILE A 24 2.30 0.68 -11.43
CA ILE A 24 2.63 2.00 -10.89
C ILE A 24 2.04 3.04 -11.83
N GLY A 25 0.91 3.62 -11.43
CA GLY A 25 0.24 4.69 -12.16
C GLY A 25 0.67 6.08 -11.70
N LEU A 26 0.06 7.12 -12.28
CA LEU A 26 0.37 8.52 -11.91
C LEU A 26 -0.24 8.93 -10.56
N GLY A 27 -1.35 8.34 -10.14
CA GLY A 27 -1.98 8.64 -8.85
C GLY A 27 -2.19 7.40 -7.97
N THR A 28 -1.93 6.21 -8.49
CA THR A 28 -2.23 4.97 -7.79
C THR A 28 -1.26 3.87 -8.19
N THR A 29 -0.68 3.23 -7.19
CA THR A 29 0.09 2.00 -7.30
C THR A 29 -0.81 0.85 -6.88
N ALA A 30 -0.94 -0.16 -7.74
CA ALA A 30 -1.71 -1.37 -7.47
C ALA A 30 -0.78 -2.58 -7.40
N VAL A 31 -1.03 -3.47 -6.46
CA VAL A 31 -0.33 -4.75 -6.29
C VAL A 31 -1.36 -5.87 -6.24
N LEU A 32 -1.16 -6.87 -7.10
CA LEU A 32 -1.91 -8.12 -7.08
C LEU A 32 -1.01 -9.21 -6.47
N LEU A 33 -1.53 -9.95 -5.51
CA LEU A 33 -0.86 -11.12 -4.92
C LEU A 33 -1.26 -12.40 -5.65
N SER A 34 -0.47 -13.46 -5.46
CA SER A 34 -0.65 -14.77 -6.08
C SER A 34 -1.97 -15.47 -5.73
N ASP A 35 -2.63 -15.06 -4.64
CA ASP A 35 -3.94 -15.56 -4.21
C ASP A 35 -5.12 -14.72 -4.76
N GLY A 36 -4.84 -13.71 -5.58
CA GLY A 36 -5.83 -12.81 -6.16
C GLY A 36 -6.18 -11.62 -5.27
N ALA A 37 -5.64 -11.51 -4.06
CA ALA A 37 -5.83 -10.33 -3.24
C ALA A 37 -5.14 -9.12 -3.87
N CYS A 38 -5.81 -7.96 -3.86
CA CYS A 38 -5.32 -6.74 -4.49
C CYS A 38 -5.31 -5.58 -3.50
N GLY A 39 -4.25 -4.79 -3.54
CA GLY A 39 -4.07 -3.64 -2.68
C GLY A 39 -3.65 -2.42 -3.49
N LEU A 40 -4.08 -1.25 -3.02
CA LEU A 40 -3.82 0.03 -3.66
C LEU A 40 -3.07 0.95 -2.69
N SER A 41 -2.26 1.83 -3.24
CA SER A 41 -1.66 2.95 -2.52
C SER A 41 -1.61 4.17 -3.45
N TYR A 42 -1.59 5.37 -2.88
CA TYR A 42 -1.26 6.55 -3.65
C TYR A 42 0.19 6.46 -4.13
N THR A 43 0.45 6.82 -5.39
CA THR A 43 1.82 6.86 -5.92
C THR A 43 2.51 8.13 -5.44
N MET A 44 3.44 7.99 -4.51
CA MET A 44 4.21 9.10 -3.99
C MET A 44 5.28 9.48 -5.00
N HIS A 45 5.26 10.73 -5.43
CA HIS A 45 6.23 11.27 -6.38
C HIS A 45 7.42 11.90 -5.63
N PRO A 46 8.66 11.65 -6.07
CA PRO A 46 9.82 12.36 -5.55
C PRO A 46 9.80 13.82 -6.05
N GLY A 47 9.07 14.68 -5.35
CA GLY A 47 9.17 16.14 -5.49
C GLY A 47 8.65 16.75 -6.81
N ALA A 48 9.01 18.03 -7.01
CA ALA A 48 8.48 18.90 -8.07
C ALA A 48 9.07 18.57 -9.45
N GLY A 49 8.60 17.48 -10.04
CA GLY A 49 8.91 17.15 -11.43
C GLY A 49 8.07 15.98 -11.90
N ALA A 50 7.22 16.21 -12.91
CA ALA A 50 6.53 15.13 -13.64
C ALA A 50 7.55 14.39 -14.50
N HIS A 51 8.46 13.66 -13.87
CA HIS A 51 9.57 12.96 -14.52
C HIS A 51 9.35 11.47 -14.31
N CYS A 52 9.68 10.67 -15.30
CA CYS A 52 9.64 9.22 -15.16
C CYS A 52 10.61 8.81 -14.04
N HIS A 53 10.08 8.25 -12.95
CA HIS A 53 10.90 7.70 -11.88
C HIS A 53 11.44 6.34 -12.30
N VAL A 54 12.75 6.15 -12.17
CA VAL A 54 13.39 4.86 -12.44
C VAL A 54 13.41 4.08 -11.14
N LEU A 55 12.84 2.88 -11.15
CA LEU A 55 12.85 1.97 -10.02
C LEU A 55 13.83 0.83 -10.30
N ASP A 56 14.84 0.66 -9.45
CA ASP A 56 15.88 -0.35 -9.65
C ASP A 56 15.32 -1.78 -9.60
N GLU A 57 14.23 -1.98 -8.86
CA GLU A 57 13.53 -3.26 -8.74
C GLU A 57 12.66 -3.58 -9.97
N ALA A 58 12.53 -2.67 -10.93
CA ALA A 58 11.74 -2.89 -12.15
C ALA A 58 12.16 -4.19 -12.86
N GLY A 59 11.18 -4.98 -13.28
CA GLY A 59 11.40 -6.31 -13.87
C GLY A 59 11.66 -7.43 -12.85
N SER A 60 11.80 -7.12 -11.55
CA SER A 60 11.99 -8.11 -10.47
C SER A 60 10.88 -8.07 -9.40
N LEU A 61 9.81 -7.32 -9.65
CA LEU A 61 8.69 -7.16 -8.73
C LEU A 61 7.80 -8.41 -8.71
N SER A 62 7.42 -8.93 -9.89
CA SER A 62 6.65 -10.17 -10.00
C SER A 62 7.46 -11.37 -9.54
N GLY A 63 6.78 -12.30 -8.86
CA GLY A 63 7.37 -13.50 -8.26
C GLY A 63 8.06 -13.27 -6.91
N ARG A 64 8.24 -12.01 -6.50
CA ARG A 64 8.84 -11.69 -5.20
C ARG A 64 7.94 -12.09 -4.05
N GLU A 65 8.51 -12.58 -2.96
CA GLU A 65 7.78 -12.88 -1.73
C GLU A 65 7.07 -11.62 -1.20
N ALA A 66 5.78 -11.75 -0.88
CA ALA A 66 4.97 -10.66 -0.36
C ALA A 66 5.53 -10.13 0.97
N LYS A 67 6.12 -11.01 1.79
CA LYS A 67 6.78 -10.62 3.05
C LYS A 67 7.96 -9.68 2.83
N VAL A 68 8.78 -9.94 1.81
CA VAL A 68 9.90 -9.07 1.44
C VAL A 68 9.38 -7.77 0.85
N ALA A 69 8.43 -7.84 -0.07
CA ALA A 69 7.87 -6.64 -0.69
C ALA A 69 7.14 -5.72 0.30
N ALA A 70 6.56 -6.28 1.38
CA ALA A 70 5.92 -5.50 2.44
C ALA A 70 6.89 -4.59 3.20
N THR A 71 8.17 -4.99 3.36
CA THR A 71 9.16 -4.17 4.08
C THR A 71 9.51 -2.89 3.34
N TRP A 72 9.28 -2.86 2.03
CA TRP A 72 9.46 -1.65 1.21
C TRP A 72 8.58 -0.50 1.62
N ALA A 73 7.51 -0.71 2.41
CA ALA A 73 6.73 0.39 2.97
C ALA A 73 7.60 1.41 3.74
N MET A 74 8.75 0.98 4.26
CA MET A 74 9.75 1.81 4.95
C MET A 74 10.93 2.24 4.05
N ALA A 75 10.87 1.98 2.74
CA ALA A 75 11.91 2.40 1.81
C ALA A 75 12.00 3.94 1.74
N ALA A 76 13.23 4.44 1.57
CA ALA A 76 13.46 5.87 1.38
C ALA A 76 12.97 6.37 0.01
N ASP A 77 12.95 5.47 -0.99
CA ASP A 77 12.36 5.76 -2.30
C ASP A 77 10.82 5.80 -2.16
N PRO A 78 10.19 6.95 -2.49
CA PRO A 78 8.75 7.12 -2.31
C PRO A 78 7.91 6.21 -3.21
N VAL A 79 8.37 5.91 -4.43
CA VAL A 79 7.65 5.04 -5.35
C VAL A 79 7.74 3.59 -4.87
N LEU A 80 8.91 3.16 -4.41
CA LEU A 80 9.08 1.84 -3.80
C LEU A 80 8.26 1.70 -2.51
N SER A 81 8.21 2.76 -1.70
CA SER A 81 7.35 2.83 -0.52
C SER A 81 5.87 2.67 -0.86
N SER A 82 5.39 3.33 -1.91
CA SER A 82 4.02 3.13 -2.41
C SER A 82 3.74 1.68 -2.80
N VAL A 83 4.70 0.96 -3.40
CA VAL A 83 4.55 -0.48 -3.68
C VAL A 83 4.42 -1.27 -2.38
N GLY A 84 5.28 -1.02 -1.38
CA GLY A 84 5.21 -1.72 -0.09
C GLY A 84 3.90 -1.47 0.67
N ILE A 85 3.39 -0.23 0.66
CA ILE A 85 2.07 0.09 1.23
C ILE A 85 0.94 -0.63 0.47
N ALA A 86 1.01 -0.70 -0.86
CA ALA A 86 0.04 -1.45 -1.66
C ALA A 86 0.07 -2.96 -1.36
N VAL A 87 1.26 -3.54 -1.11
CA VAL A 87 1.40 -4.93 -0.64
C VAL A 87 0.71 -5.12 0.72
N LEU A 88 0.96 -4.24 1.69
CA LEU A 88 0.32 -4.30 3.01
C LEU A 88 -1.21 -4.25 2.87
N ASN A 89 -1.73 -3.32 2.06
CA ASN A 89 -3.16 -3.21 1.81
C ASN A 89 -3.74 -4.47 1.15
N ALA A 90 -3.01 -5.11 0.24
CA ALA A 90 -3.43 -6.38 -0.36
C ALA A 90 -3.48 -7.52 0.67
N LEU A 91 -2.54 -7.56 1.61
CA LEU A 91 -2.49 -8.58 2.66
C LEU A 91 -3.61 -8.42 3.69
N PHE A 92 -3.94 -7.18 4.06
CA PHE A 92 -4.98 -6.90 5.06
C PHE A 92 -6.40 -6.89 4.49
N ALA A 93 -6.58 -6.57 3.20
CA ALA A 93 -7.91 -6.45 2.60
C ALA A 93 -8.84 -7.67 2.84
N PRO A 94 -8.38 -8.93 2.78
CA PRO A 94 -9.25 -10.09 3.02
C PRO A 94 -9.64 -10.31 4.49
N VAL A 95 -8.89 -9.75 5.44
CA VAL A 95 -9.07 -10.02 6.89
C VAL A 95 -9.72 -8.87 7.66
N VAL A 96 -9.72 -7.66 7.09
CA VAL A 96 -10.41 -6.51 7.68
C VAL A 96 -11.92 -6.67 7.48
N THR A 97 -12.65 -6.74 8.58
CA THR A 97 -14.11 -6.90 8.60
C THR A 97 -14.73 -5.85 9.53
N GLY A 98 -16.06 -5.68 9.48
CA GLY A 98 -16.77 -4.78 10.38
C GLY A 98 -16.56 -3.28 10.09
N PHE A 99 -16.21 -2.93 8.86
CA PHE A 99 -16.09 -1.53 8.43
C PHE A 99 -17.41 -1.01 7.86
N SER A 100 -17.65 0.30 8.02
CA SER A 100 -18.74 1.01 7.34
C SER A 100 -18.32 1.37 5.92
N LYS A 101 -19.31 1.44 5.01
CA LYS A 101 -19.15 1.96 3.64
C LYS A 101 -19.71 3.37 3.49
N GLU A 102 -20.12 4.00 4.58
CA GLU A 102 -20.59 5.38 4.60
C GLU A 102 -19.46 6.35 4.27
N ASN A 103 -19.82 7.59 3.94
CA ASN A 103 -18.84 8.64 3.77
C ASN A 103 -18.15 8.89 5.12
N ALA A 104 -16.82 8.92 5.14
CA ALA A 104 -16.06 9.19 6.36
C ALA A 104 -16.43 10.53 7.00
N MET A 105 -16.85 11.52 6.20
CA MET A 105 -17.31 12.82 6.70
C MET A 105 -18.65 12.74 7.42
N ASP A 106 -19.51 11.77 7.08
CA ASP A 106 -20.80 11.56 7.72
C ASP A 106 -20.66 10.73 9.01
N ALA A 107 -19.57 9.94 9.11
CA ALA A 107 -19.25 9.16 10.30
C ALA A 107 -18.72 10.01 11.47
N VAL A 108 -18.33 11.26 11.21
CA VAL A 108 -17.84 12.20 12.21
C VAL A 108 -18.90 13.28 12.45
N ASP A 109 -19.28 13.50 13.70
CA ASP A 109 -20.23 14.56 14.09
C ASP A 109 -19.53 15.94 14.08
N ILE A 110 -19.30 16.48 12.89
CA ILE A 110 -18.66 17.77 12.67
C ILE A 110 -19.66 18.90 12.91
N ARG A 111 -19.32 19.84 13.78
CA ARG A 111 -20.20 20.95 14.22
C ARG A 111 -19.60 22.32 13.92
N PRO A 112 -20.44 23.38 13.88
CA PRO A 112 -19.94 24.74 13.78
C PRO A 112 -18.97 25.07 14.93
N GLY A 113 -17.75 25.48 14.58
CA GLY A 113 -16.69 25.79 15.53
C GLY A 113 -15.60 24.72 15.66
N ASP A 114 -15.81 23.53 15.10
CA ASP A 114 -14.77 22.48 15.08
C ASP A 114 -13.61 22.86 14.13
N THR A 115 -12.41 22.40 14.48
CA THR A 115 -11.21 22.54 13.64
C THR A 115 -10.78 21.16 13.17
N LEU A 116 -10.61 21.02 11.85
CA LEU A 116 -10.20 19.79 11.17
C LEU A 116 -8.82 20.01 10.51
N GLY A 117 -7.99 18.98 10.49
CA GLY A 117 -6.65 18.99 9.89
C GLY A 117 -6.22 17.62 9.41
#